data_AF-A0A7C4KYV8-F1
#
_entry.id   AF-A0A7C4KYV8-F1
#
_cell.length_a   1.000
_cell.length_b   1.000
_cell.length_c   1.000
_cell.angle_alpha   90.00
_cell.angle_beta   90.00
_cell.angle_gamma   90.00
#
_symmetry.space_group_name_H-M   'P 1'
#
loop_
_entity.id
_entity.type
_entity.pdbx_description
1 polymer ?
#
loop_
_entity_poly.entity_id
_entity_poly.type
_entity_poly.pdbx_seq_one_letter_code
_entity_poly.pdbx_strand_id
1 'polypeptide(L)'
;MTLETDLLTLNQKLDALSAQVAYLTEQARIAEQEREARSDLVDTAMPIAREAMDIVTRELEEVQEEIRMEDLLRLSKKLLRHVPQLEMLLDQLDSLSDLLETIGPISREMITKLTTLMEELDNKGYFAFARGGTRLVDNVVTSFTEEDVNRLGDNIVLILNTVKDMTQPEILSFVRNTLPLAEEEVSKPVNTSLVSILRQMQDPDVRRGLALTLRVLRAIGVQGANGQPVPAKS
;
A
#
# COMPACT_ATOMS: atom_id res chain seq x y z
N MET A 1 -33.40 -16.03 -71.13
CA MET A 1 -33.91 -15.29 -69.96
C MET A 1 -33.15 -15.57 -68.65
N THR A 2 -32.09 -16.40 -68.62
CA THR A 2 -31.33 -16.68 -67.38
C THR A 2 -30.03 -15.86 -67.24
N LEU A 3 -29.33 -15.59 -68.35
CA LEU A 3 -28.07 -14.83 -68.35
C LEU A 3 -28.22 -13.35 -67.95
N GLU A 4 -29.29 -12.67 -68.36
CA GLU A 4 -29.53 -11.27 -67.95
C GLU A 4 -29.80 -11.15 -66.46
N THR A 5 -30.53 -12.12 -65.89
CA THR A 5 -30.85 -12.16 -64.45
C THR A 5 -29.59 -12.42 -63.62
N ASP A 6 -28.72 -13.33 -64.07
CA ASP A 6 -27.44 -13.59 -63.39
C ASP A 6 -26.49 -12.39 -63.45
N LEU A 7 -26.41 -11.70 -64.59
CA LEU A 7 -25.62 -10.47 -64.72
C LEU A 7 -26.14 -9.35 -63.82
N LEU A 8 -27.46 -9.20 -63.70
CA LEU A 8 -28.07 -8.20 -62.83
C LEU A 8 -27.79 -8.49 -61.35
N THR A 9 -27.86 -9.77 -60.97
CA THR A 9 -27.58 -10.22 -59.60
C THR A 9 -26.10 -10.06 -59.24
N LEU A 10 -25.20 -10.29 -60.21
CA LEU A 10 -23.76 -10.08 -60.04
C LEU A 10 -23.43 -8.58 -59.88
N ASN A 11 -24.08 -7.72 -60.66
CA ASN A 11 -23.89 -6.26 -60.58
C ASN A 11 -24.33 -5.73 -59.20
N GLN A 12 -25.48 -6.18 -58.70
CA GLN A 12 -25.94 -5.85 -57.34
C GLN A 12 -24.97 -6.32 -56.25
N LYS A 13 -24.35 -7.49 -56.41
CA LYS A 13 -23.32 -7.97 -55.47
C LYS A 13 -22.03 -7.15 -55.56
N LEU A 14 -21.63 -6.74 -56.75
CA LEU A 14 -20.47 -5.85 -56.97
C LEU A 14 -20.69 -4.46 -56.37
N ASP A 15 -21.91 -3.92 -56.48
CA ASP A 15 -22.28 -2.65 -55.86
C ASP A 15 -22.29 -2.77 -54.32
N ALA A 16 -22.83 -3.87 -53.78
CA ALA A 16 -22.82 -4.13 -52.35
C ALA A 16 -21.37 -4.30 -51.81
N LEU A 17 -20.51 -5.00 -52.55
CA LEU A 17 -19.09 -5.13 -52.22
C LEU A 17 -18.37 -3.78 -52.31
N SER A 18 -18.65 -2.97 -53.33
CA SER A 18 -18.04 -1.63 -53.47
C SER A 18 -18.45 -0.72 -52.32
N ALA A 19 -19.72 -0.74 -51.91
CA ALA A 19 -20.20 0.00 -50.76
C ALA A 19 -19.54 -0.49 -49.45
N GLN A 20 -19.37 -1.81 -49.30
CA GLN A 20 -18.74 -2.39 -48.12
C GLN A 20 -17.24 -2.09 -48.05
N VAL A 21 -16.54 -2.13 -49.18
CA VAL A 21 -15.13 -1.74 -49.27
C VAL A 21 -14.97 -0.25 -48.99
N ALA A 22 -15.81 0.63 -49.56
CA ALA A 22 -15.77 2.06 -49.28
C ALA A 22 -15.98 2.36 -47.78
N TYR A 23 -16.92 1.68 -47.13
CA TYR A 23 -17.14 1.79 -45.69
C TYR A 23 -15.91 1.31 -44.89
N LEU A 24 -15.33 0.16 -45.24
CA LEU A 24 -14.13 -0.34 -44.57
C LEU A 24 -12.91 0.55 -44.79
N THR A 25 -12.76 1.14 -45.98
CA THR A 25 -11.69 2.09 -46.28
C THR A 25 -11.84 3.38 -45.46
N GLU A 26 -13.05 3.91 -45.31
CA GLU A 26 -13.26 5.09 -44.46
C GLU A 26 -13.04 4.77 -42.97
N GLN A 27 -13.48 3.60 -42.51
CA GLN A 27 -13.20 3.14 -41.15
C GLN A 27 -11.69 2.94 -40.89
N ALA A 28 -10.97 2.39 -41.86
CA ALA A 28 -9.51 2.24 -41.78
C ALA A 28 -8.82 3.60 -41.73
N ARG A 29 -9.29 4.58 -42.53
CA ARG A 29 -8.76 5.94 -42.54
C ARG A 29 -8.97 6.66 -41.20
N ILE A 30 -10.17 6.55 -40.62
CA ILE A 30 -10.47 7.10 -39.29
C ILE A 30 -9.59 6.43 -38.22
N ALA A 31 -9.46 5.10 -38.26
CA ALA A 31 -8.63 4.36 -37.32
C ALA A 31 -7.13 4.73 -37.42
N GLU A 32 -6.65 5.02 -38.63
CA GLU A 32 -5.28 5.46 -38.87
C GLU A 32 -5.05 6.89 -38.35
N GLN A 33 -6.00 7.80 -38.59
CA GLN A 33 -5.96 9.16 -38.02
C GLN A 33 -6.02 9.16 -36.49
N GLU A 34 -6.82 8.29 -35.88
CA GLU A 34 -6.83 8.13 -34.42
C GLU A 34 -5.52 7.58 -33.88
N ARG A 35 -4.87 6.67 -34.62
CA ARG A 35 -3.55 6.13 -34.24
C ARG A 35 -2.45 7.19 -34.35
N GLU A 36 -2.45 8.00 -35.41
CA GLU A 36 -1.53 9.13 -35.56
C GLU A 36 -1.75 10.17 -34.44
N ALA A 37 -3.00 10.57 -34.18
CA ALA A 37 -3.30 11.51 -33.10
C ALA A 37 -2.89 10.97 -31.72
N ARG A 38 -3.03 9.66 -31.48
CA ARG A 38 -2.55 9.01 -30.25
C ARG A 38 -1.02 8.96 -30.21
N SER A 39 -0.35 8.69 -31.32
CA SER A 39 1.11 8.70 -31.41
C SER A 39 1.65 10.09 -31.13
N ASP A 40 1.08 11.13 -31.75
CA ASP A 40 1.47 12.53 -31.55
C ASP A 40 1.25 12.98 -30.10
N LEU A 41 0.14 12.55 -29.48
CA LEU A 41 -0.11 12.80 -28.06
C LEU A 41 0.90 12.09 -27.16
N VAL A 42 1.27 10.85 -27.47
CA VAL A 42 2.30 10.12 -26.72
C VAL A 42 3.66 10.79 -26.90
N ASP A 43 4.03 11.13 -28.13
CA ASP A 43 5.32 11.77 -28.44
C ASP A 43 5.42 13.19 -27.86
N THR A 44 4.30 13.90 -27.71
CA THR A 44 4.26 15.25 -27.11
C THR A 44 4.12 15.22 -25.58
N ALA A 45 3.33 14.28 -25.03
CA ALA A 45 3.10 14.19 -23.59
C ALA A 45 4.22 13.44 -22.86
N MET A 46 4.89 12.50 -23.52
CA MET A 46 5.95 11.71 -22.88
C MET A 46 7.18 12.53 -22.46
N PRO A 47 7.64 13.55 -23.22
CA PRO A 47 8.67 14.48 -22.76
C PRO A 47 8.25 15.28 -21.53
N ILE A 48 7.02 15.81 -21.53
CA ILE A 48 6.48 16.60 -20.39
C ILE A 48 6.33 15.72 -19.16
N ALA A 49 5.84 14.48 -19.33
CA ALA A 49 5.75 13.50 -18.25
C ALA A 49 7.12 13.10 -17.72
N ARG A 50 8.12 12.95 -18.60
CA ARG A 50 9.50 12.65 -18.22
C ARG A 50 10.13 13.82 -17.46
N GLU A 51 9.93 15.05 -17.93
CA GLU A 51 10.42 16.26 -17.26
C GLU A 51 9.73 16.46 -15.90
N ALA A 52 8.42 16.23 -15.80
CA ALA A 52 7.70 16.24 -14.53
C ALA A 52 8.19 15.15 -13.57
N MET A 53 8.46 13.94 -14.08
CA MET A 53 9.03 12.85 -13.28
C MET A 53 10.48 13.13 -12.87
N ASP A 54 11.27 13.79 -13.70
CA ASP A 54 12.64 14.20 -13.37
C ASP A 54 12.65 15.32 -12.32
N ILE A 55 11.71 16.27 -12.40
CA ILE A 55 11.51 17.29 -11.36
C ILE A 55 11.09 16.60 -10.06
N VAL A 56 10.07 15.74 -10.10
CA VAL A 56 9.60 15.00 -8.92
C VAL A 56 10.71 14.12 -8.34
N THR A 57 11.52 13.45 -9.17
CA THR A 57 12.62 12.60 -8.69
C THR A 57 13.75 13.43 -8.09
N ARG A 58 14.11 14.56 -8.71
CA ARG A 58 15.14 15.49 -8.19
C ARG A 58 14.71 16.13 -6.86
N GLU A 59 13.47 16.58 -6.79
CA GLU A 59 12.89 17.16 -5.58
C GLU A 59 12.67 16.08 -4.51
N LEU A 60 12.32 14.83 -4.89
CA LEU A 60 12.22 13.72 -3.95
C LEU A 60 13.59 13.21 -3.48
N GLU A 61 14.64 13.26 -4.30
CA GLU A 61 16.02 12.97 -3.90
C GLU A 61 16.56 14.03 -2.94
N GLU A 62 16.23 15.32 -3.12
CA GLU A 62 16.52 16.36 -2.12
C GLU A 62 15.70 16.19 -0.83
N VAL A 63 14.49 15.63 -0.92
CA VAL A 63 13.58 15.43 0.22
C VAL A 63 13.87 14.13 1.01
N GLN A 64 14.70 13.22 0.50
CA GLN A 64 15.01 11.95 1.19
C GLN A 64 15.70 12.12 2.55
N GLU A 65 16.34 13.25 2.84
CA GLU A 65 16.96 13.52 4.14
C GLU A 65 16.07 14.28 5.14
N GLU A 66 14.89 14.79 4.75
CA GLU A 66 14.08 15.68 5.61
C GLU A 66 12.59 15.34 5.76
N ILE A 67 12.09 14.19 5.30
CA ILE A 67 10.73 13.76 5.71
C ILE A 67 10.76 13.28 7.17
N ARG A 68 10.66 14.22 8.09
CA ARG A 68 10.43 13.92 9.50
C ARG A 68 8.98 13.51 9.68
N MET A 69 8.75 12.59 10.62
CA MET A 69 7.40 12.18 11.02
C MET A 69 6.51 13.39 11.41
N GLU A 70 7.13 14.45 11.94
CA GLU A 70 6.51 15.74 12.27
C GLU A 70 5.94 16.47 11.05
N ASP A 71 6.60 16.37 9.90
CA ASP A 71 6.19 17.02 8.66
C ASP A 71 5.02 16.28 8.01
N LEU A 72 4.99 14.94 8.11
CA LEU A 72 3.84 14.13 7.74
C LEU A 72 2.61 14.40 8.64
N LEU A 73 2.83 14.58 9.95
CA LEU A 73 1.79 14.97 10.91
C LEU A 73 1.27 16.40 10.69
N ARG A 74 2.15 17.34 10.31
CA ARG A 74 1.76 18.69 9.91
C ARG A 74 0.93 18.67 8.63
N LEU A 75 1.34 17.89 7.64
CA LEU A 75 0.62 17.73 6.38
C LEU A 75 -0.76 17.11 6.60
N SER A 76 -0.86 16.05 7.39
CA SER A 76 -2.14 15.39 7.70
C SER A 76 -3.08 16.31 8.47
N LYS A 77 -2.57 17.06 9.46
CA LYS A 77 -3.34 18.11 10.17
C LYS A 77 -3.80 19.21 9.24
N LYS A 78 -2.95 19.64 8.30
CA LYS A 78 -3.27 20.68 7.32
C LYS A 78 -4.36 20.20 6.35
N LEU A 79 -4.27 18.97 5.86
CA LEU A 79 -5.31 18.32 5.06
C LEU A 79 -6.63 18.22 5.81
N LEU A 80 -6.63 17.71 7.05
CA LEU A 80 -7.82 17.61 7.91
C LEU A 80 -8.46 18.97 8.17
N ARG A 81 -7.65 20.00 8.42
CA ARG A 81 -8.13 21.37 8.62
C ARG A 81 -8.73 21.97 7.34
N HIS A 82 -8.30 21.50 6.17
CA HIS A 82 -8.80 21.94 4.89
C HIS A 82 -9.92 21.06 4.30
N VAL A 83 -10.37 20.04 5.04
CA VAL A 83 -11.53 19.22 4.66
C VAL A 83 -12.75 20.07 4.30
N PRO A 84 -13.12 21.14 5.03
CA PRO A 84 -14.27 21.97 4.65
C PRO A 84 -14.07 22.71 3.32
N GLN A 85 -12.84 23.09 2.98
CA GLN A 85 -12.56 23.70 1.66
C GLN A 85 -12.54 22.65 0.55
N LEU A 86 -12.12 21.41 0.86
CA LEU A 86 -12.22 20.28 -0.06
C LEU A 86 -13.69 19.89 -0.28
N GLU A 87 -14.53 19.89 0.76
CA GLU A 87 -15.97 19.70 0.68
C GLU A 87 -16.61 20.78 -0.21
N MET A 88 -16.28 22.06 -0.02
CA MET A 88 -16.79 23.12 -0.91
C MET A 88 -16.37 22.95 -2.38
N LEU A 89 -15.18 22.40 -2.64
CA LEU A 89 -14.73 22.08 -4.00
C LEU A 89 -15.48 20.86 -4.55
N LEU A 90 -15.72 19.84 -3.72
CA LEU A 90 -16.52 18.66 -4.08
C LEU A 90 -17.99 19.04 -4.33
N ASP A 91 -18.57 19.93 -3.53
CA ASP A 91 -19.91 20.50 -3.72
C ASP A 91 -19.98 21.33 -5.02
N GLN A 92 -18.86 21.93 -5.45
CA GLN A 92 -18.76 22.55 -6.78
C GLN A 92 -18.62 21.51 -7.90
N LEU A 93 -18.10 20.31 -7.64
CA LEU A 93 -18.11 19.22 -8.62
C LEU A 93 -19.54 18.73 -8.92
N ASP A 94 -20.50 18.88 -8.00
CA ASP A 94 -21.92 18.60 -8.31
C ASP A 94 -22.43 19.50 -9.45
N SER A 95 -21.90 20.73 -9.57
CA SER A 95 -22.19 21.62 -10.71
C SER A 95 -21.51 21.21 -12.03
N LEU A 96 -20.53 20.28 -11.99
CA LEU A 96 -19.96 19.67 -13.20
C LEU A 96 -20.91 18.63 -13.81
N SER A 97 -21.98 18.22 -13.12
CA SER A 97 -23.00 17.36 -13.71
C SER A 97 -23.67 18.04 -14.92
N ASP A 98 -23.88 19.36 -14.87
CA ASP A 98 -24.39 20.16 -15.99
C ASP A 98 -23.36 20.29 -17.13
N LEU A 99 -22.06 20.29 -16.79
CA LEU A 99 -20.96 20.27 -17.76
C LEU A 99 -20.84 18.89 -18.44
N LEU A 100 -21.08 17.80 -17.70
CA LEU A 100 -21.09 16.41 -18.19
C LEU A 100 -22.26 16.15 -19.15
N GLU A 101 -23.43 16.74 -18.92
CA GLU A 101 -24.56 16.72 -19.86
C GLU A 101 -24.21 17.38 -21.21
N THR A 102 -23.34 18.40 -21.18
CA THR A 102 -22.95 19.17 -22.38
C THR A 102 -21.81 18.50 -23.16
N ILE A 103 -21.02 17.60 -22.53
CA ILE A 103 -19.85 16.90 -23.12
C ILE A 103 -20.19 15.42 -23.37
N GLY A 104 -21.23 15.15 -24.16
CA GLY A 104 -21.73 13.79 -24.44
C GLY A 104 -20.75 12.77 -25.06
N PRO A 105 -19.77 13.15 -25.92
CA PRO A 105 -18.85 12.18 -26.53
C PRO A 105 -17.62 11.83 -25.69
N ILE A 106 -17.02 12.80 -25.00
CA ILE A 106 -15.76 12.60 -24.24
C ILE A 106 -16.04 11.91 -22.89
N SER A 107 -17.25 12.05 -22.35
CA SER A 107 -17.66 11.42 -21.09
C SER A 107 -17.64 9.88 -21.15
N ARG A 108 -17.98 9.28 -22.29
CA ARG A 108 -18.06 7.80 -22.42
C ARG A 108 -16.70 7.12 -22.25
N GLU A 109 -15.66 7.67 -22.90
CA GLU A 109 -14.32 7.11 -22.80
C GLU A 109 -13.71 7.36 -21.40
N MET A 110 -13.99 8.53 -20.82
CA MET A 110 -13.57 8.85 -19.45
C MET A 110 -14.25 7.95 -18.41
N ILE A 111 -15.57 7.74 -18.51
CA ILE A 111 -16.34 6.84 -17.63
C ILE A 111 -15.85 5.40 -17.76
N THR A 112 -15.52 4.96 -18.98
CA THR A 112 -14.98 3.62 -19.22
C THR A 112 -13.62 3.47 -18.55
N LYS A 113 -12.71 4.44 -18.72
CA LYS A 113 -11.40 4.44 -18.04
C LYS A 113 -11.54 4.47 -16.51
N LEU A 114 -12.49 5.25 -15.99
CA LEU A 114 -12.75 5.32 -14.55
C LEU A 114 -13.28 3.97 -14.02
N THR A 115 -14.19 3.32 -14.74
CA THR A 115 -14.71 2.00 -14.39
C THR A 115 -13.61 0.94 -14.40
N THR A 116 -12.75 0.93 -15.42
CA THR A 116 -11.62 -0.01 -15.50
C THR A 116 -10.62 0.21 -14.37
N LEU A 117 -10.29 1.46 -14.04
CA LEU A 117 -9.42 1.79 -12.90
C LEU A 117 -10.04 1.33 -11.57
N MET A 118 -11.35 1.55 -11.38
CA MET A 118 -12.07 1.09 -10.19
C MET A 118 -12.09 -0.44 -10.08
N GLU A 119 -12.30 -1.13 -11.19
CA GLU A 119 -12.27 -2.60 -11.25
C GLU A 119 -10.86 -3.15 -10.99
N GLU A 120 -9.82 -2.49 -11.47
CA GLU A 120 -8.43 -2.83 -11.18
C GLU A 120 -8.08 -2.61 -9.70
N LEU A 121 -8.58 -1.53 -9.10
CA LEU A 121 -8.43 -1.27 -7.66
C LEU A 121 -9.17 -2.30 -6.81
N ASP A 122 -10.37 -2.72 -7.22
CA ASP A 122 -11.12 -3.78 -6.52
C ASP A 122 -10.42 -5.14 -6.66
N ASN A 123 -9.99 -5.51 -7.86
CA ASN A 123 -9.26 -6.76 -8.12
C ASN A 123 -7.93 -6.85 -7.37
N LYS A 124 -7.22 -5.72 -7.22
CA LYS A 124 -6.00 -5.64 -6.39
C LYS A 124 -6.30 -5.60 -4.88
N GLY A 125 -7.57 -5.58 -4.48
CA GLY A 125 -8.01 -5.66 -3.10
C GLY A 125 -7.96 -4.32 -2.34
N TYR A 126 -7.77 -3.18 -3.01
CA TYR A 126 -7.71 -1.87 -2.34
C TYR A 126 -9.03 -1.53 -1.64
N PHE A 127 -10.19 -1.86 -2.23
CA PHE A 127 -11.48 -1.67 -1.57
C PHE A 127 -11.72 -2.64 -0.40
N ALA A 128 -11.24 -3.87 -0.51
CA ALA A 128 -11.30 -4.83 0.59
C ALA A 128 -10.42 -4.38 1.76
N PHE A 129 -9.21 -3.89 1.46
CA PHE A 129 -8.29 -3.29 2.43
C PHE A 129 -8.87 -2.02 3.06
N ALA A 130 -9.44 -1.10 2.27
CA ALA A 130 -10.06 0.11 2.78
C ALA A 130 -11.26 -0.19 3.69
N ARG A 131 -12.14 -1.12 3.29
CA ARG A 131 -13.27 -1.58 4.12
C ARG A 131 -12.83 -2.38 5.36
N GLY A 132 -11.71 -3.07 5.29
CA GLY A 132 -11.09 -3.69 6.47
C GLY A 132 -10.48 -2.64 7.40
N GLY A 133 -9.86 -1.62 6.82
CA GLY A 133 -9.27 -0.47 7.49
C GLY A 133 -10.30 0.35 8.26
N THR A 134 -11.50 0.56 7.73
CA THR A 134 -12.56 1.27 8.47
C THR A 134 -12.97 0.54 9.74
N ARG A 135 -13.05 -0.81 9.72
CA ARG A 135 -13.32 -1.59 10.95
C ARG A 135 -12.17 -1.52 11.95
N LEU A 136 -10.93 -1.51 11.46
CA LEU A 136 -9.75 -1.30 12.30
C LEU A 136 -9.78 0.09 12.95
N VAL A 137 -10.09 1.13 12.18
CA VAL A 137 -10.23 2.49 12.68
C VAL A 137 -11.40 2.61 13.67
N ASP A 138 -12.57 2.06 13.36
CA ASP A 138 -13.73 2.05 14.27
C ASP A 138 -13.40 1.32 15.56
N ASN A 139 -12.76 0.15 15.49
CA ASN A 139 -12.32 -0.59 16.67
C ASN A 139 -11.30 0.21 17.46
N VAL A 140 -10.37 0.91 16.80
CA VAL A 140 -9.39 1.76 17.50
C VAL A 140 -10.10 2.95 18.16
N VAL A 141 -10.99 3.66 17.46
CA VAL A 141 -11.71 4.83 18.00
C VAL A 141 -12.70 4.45 19.10
N THR A 142 -13.29 3.24 19.05
CA THR A 142 -14.22 2.75 20.09
C THR A 142 -13.50 2.09 21.28
N SER A 143 -12.31 1.54 21.06
CA SER A 143 -11.55 0.84 22.13
C SER A 143 -10.53 1.74 22.83
N PHE A 144 -10.11 2.83 22.18
CA PHE A 144 -9.13 3.77 22.72
C PHE A 144 -9.79 5.12 22.96
N THR A 145 -9.62 5.66 24.16
CA THR A 145 -10.05 7.01 24.50
C THR A 145 -9.17 8.06 23.83
N GLU A 146 -9.60 9.32 23.77
CA GLU A 146 -8.77 10.43 23.27
C GLU A 146 -7.41 10.51 24.01
N GLU A 147 -7.40 10.18 25.30
CA GLU A 147 -6.18 10.11 26.10
C GLU A 147 -5.27 8.96 25.66
N ASP A 148 -5.82 7.80 25.32
CA ASP A 148 -5.04 6.68 24.82
C ASP A 148 -4.43 6.96 23.44
N VAL A 149 -5.17 7.66 22.56
CA VAL A 149 -4.67 8.08 21.24
C VAL A 149 -3.53 9.09 21.39
N ASN A 150 -3.64 10.04 22.32
CA ASN A 150 -2.57 11.00 22.60
C ASN A 150 -1.32 10.29 23.16
N ARG A 151 -1.50 9.38 24.13
CA ARG A 151 -0.39 8.58 24.67
C ARG A 151 0.26 7.70 23.62
N LEU A 152 -0.52 7.15 22.69
CA LEU A 152 -0.01 6.39 21.56
C LEU A 152 0.78 7.30 20.62
N GLY A 153 0.28 8.49 20.30
CA GLY A 153 0.97 9.49 19.49
C GLY A 153 2.31 9.91 20.09
N ASP A 154 2.36 10.14 21.40
CA ASP A 154 3.59 10.53 22.12
C ASP A 154 4.65 9.41 22.12
N ASN A 155 4.22 8.15 22.04
CA ASN A 155 5.10 6.98 22.09
C ASN A 155 5.21 6.23 20.75
N ILE A 156 4.63 6.77 19.66
CA ILE A 156 4.54 6.06 18.39
C ILE A 156 5.92 5.74 17.81
N VAL A 157 6.89 6.64 17.98
CA VAL A 157 8.27 6.45 17.53
C VAL A 157 8.94 5.30 18.29
N LEU A 158 8.72 5.20 19.61
CA LEU A 158 9.24 4.09 20.42
C LEU A 158 8.63 2.76 19.99
N ILE A 159 7.32 2.72 19.75
CA ILE A 159 6.61 1.53 19.31
C ILE A 159 7.11 1.10 17.93
N LEU A 160 7.22 2.01 16.97
CA LEU A 160 7.72 1.71 15.63
C LEU A 160 9.17 1.22 15.65
N ASN A 161 10.04 1.83 16.47
CA ASN A 161 11.40 1.33 16.66
C ASN A 161 11.41 -0.06 17.31
N THR A 162 10.55 -0.31 18.30
CA THR A 162 10.44 -1.63 18.95
C THR A 162 9.97 -2.68 17.95
N VAL A 163 8.96 -2.38 17.13
CA VAL A 163 8.48 -3.29 16.09
C VAL A 163 9.59 -3.56 15.08
N LYS A 164 10.27 -2.51 14.61
CA LYS A 164 11.45 -2.62 13.74
C LYS A 164 12.50 -3.54 14.36
N ASP A 165 12.81 -3.36 15.64
CA ASP A 165 13.79 -4.14 16.37
C ASP A 165 13.38 -5.61 16.54
N MET A 166 12.10 -5.87 16.79
CA MET A 166 11.55 -7.23 16.85
C MET A 166 11.51 -7.92 15.48
N THR A 167 11.39 -7.15 14.40
CA THR A 167 11.44 -7.67 13.02
C THR A 167 12.86 -7.84 12.49
N GLN A 168 13.89 -7.55 13.29
CA GLN A 168 15.28 -7.82 12.89
C GLN A 168 15.46 -9.33 12.62
N PRO A 169 16.25 -9.71 11.58
CA PRO A 169 16.43 -11.10 11.17
C PRO A 169 16.85 -12.04 12.31
N GLU A 170 17.68 -11.54 13.23
CA GLU A 170 18.20 -12.27 14.38
C GLU A 170 17.06 -12.66 15.32
N ILE A 171 16.16 -11.73 15.65
CA ILE A 171 15.00 -11.99 16.52
C ILE A 171 14.01 -12.91 15.82
N LEU A 172 13.71 -12.66 14.54
CA LEU A 172 12.79 -13.52 13.78
C LEU A 172 13.31 -14.95 13.65
N SER A 173 14.61 -15.13 13.43
CA SER A 173 15.22 -16.46 13.36
C SER A 173 15.21 -17.16 14.71
N PHE A 174 15.47 -16.46 15.81
CA PHE A 174 15.34 -16.99 17.16
C PHE A 174 13.91 -17.46 17.43
N VAL A 175 12.90 -16.63 17.18
CA VAL A 175 11.49 -17.01 17.37
C VAL A 175 11.13 -18.21 16.51
N ARG A 176 11.42 -18.18 15.19
CA ARG A 176 11.06 -19.29 14.28
C ARG A 176 11.70 -20.63 14.67
N ASN A 177 12.93 -20.60 15.18
CA ASN A 177 13.66 -21.82 15.50
C ASN A 177 13.39 -22.33 16.93
N THR A 178 13.16 -21.42 17.88
CA THR A 178 13.05 -21.79 19.30
C THR A 178 11.61 -22.00 19.77
N LEU A 179 10.62 -21.29 19.20
CA LEU A 179 9.21 -21.44 19.60
C LEU A 179 8.68 -22.87 19.41
N PRO A 180 8.89 -23.52 18.23
CA PRO A 180 8.39 -24.88 18.02
C PRO A 180 9.06 -25.90 18.96
N LEU A 181 10.35 -25.73 19.23
CA LEU A 181 11.11 -26.58 20.16
C LEU A 181 10.57 -26.43 21.60
N ALA A 182 10.24 -25.21 22.01
CA ALA A 182 9.67 -24.94 23.33
C ALA A 182 8.25 -25.51 23.46
N GLU A 183 7.40 -25.37 22.45
CA GLU A 183 6.05 -25.95 22.44
C GLU A 183 6.10 -27.49 22.54
N GLU A 184 7.01 -28.14 21.80
CA GLU A 184 7.20 -29.58 21.86
C GLU A 184 7.68 -30.03 23.25
N GLU A 185 8.64 -29.32 23.86
CA GLU A 185 9.17 -29.67 25.18
C GLU A 185 8.16 -29.39 26.32
N VAL A 186 7.36 -28.33 26.23
CA VAL A 186 6.29 -28.03 27.20
C VAL A 186 5.18 -29.07 27.17
N SER A 187 4.95 -29.71 26.02
CA SER A 187 3.96 -30.79 25.89
C SER A 187 4.39 -32.10 26.55
N LYS A 188 5.67 -32.27 26.88
CA LYS A 188 6.22 -33.48 27.53
C LYS A 188 6.06 -33.38 29.05
N PRO A 189 5.73 -34.49 29.74
CA PRO A 189 5.61 -34.48 31.19
C PRO A 189 6.96 -34.18 31.85
N VAL A 190 6.98 -33.13 32.68
CA VAL A 190 8.20 -32.69 33.37
C VAL A 190 8.47 -33.60 34.57
N ASN A 191 9.63 -34.23 34.59
CA ASN A 191 10.09 -34.99 35.75
C ASN A 191 10.60 -34.02 36.82
N THR A 192 9.80 -33.82 37.88
CA THR A 192 10.06 -32.84 38.95
C THR A 192 10.89 -33.38 40.12
N SER A 193 11.43 -34.60 40.02
CA SER A 193 12.22 -35.17 41.11
C SER A 193 13.56 -34.45 41.28
N LEU A 194 13.95 -34.19 42.54
CA LEU A 194 15.20 -33.51 42.91
C LEU A 194 16.45 -34.12 42.23
N VAL A 195 16.49 -35.44 42.12
CA VAL A 195 17.59 -36.18 41.48
C VAL A 195 17.58 -35.95 39.96
N SER A 196 16.41 -35.89 39.33
CA SER A 196 16.30 -35.63 37.89
C SER A 196 16.77 -34.22 37.55
N ILE A 197 16.39 -33.22 38.34
CA ILE A 197 16.83 -31.82 38.16
C ILE A 197 18.35 -31.72 38.31
N LEU A 198 18.93 -32.32 39.35
CA LEU A 198 20.40 -32.34 39.52
C LEU A 198 21.13 -33.01 38.36
N ARG A 199 20.52 -34.06 37.77
CA ARG A 199 21.06 -34.72 36.58
C ARG A 199 20.95 -33.83 35.33
N GLN A 200 19.84 -33.13 35.15
CA GLN A 200 19.65 -32.18 34.05
C GLN A 200 20.65 -31.01 34.11
N MET A 201 21.02 -30.55 35.31
CA MET A 201 22.06 -29.52 35.47
C MET A 201 23.46 -29.98 35.03
N GLN A 202 23.70 -31.27 34.84
CA GLN A 202 24.97 -31.77 34.28
C GLN A 202 25.03 -31.66 32.76
N ASP A 203 23.89 -31.46 32.09
CA ASP A 203 23.82 -31.27 30.66
C ASP A 203 24.60 -30.01 30.23
N PRO A 204 25.51 -30.11 29.23
CA PRO A 204 26.28 -28.96 28.75
C PRO A 204 25.39 -27.83 28.19
N ASP A 205 24.26 -28.14 27.56
CA ASP A 205 23.38 -27.13 26.95
C ASP A 205 22.52 -26.43 27.98
N VAL A 206 22.06 -27.14 29.01
CA VAL A 206 21.39 -26.53 30.19
C VAL A 206 22.35 -25.57 30.90
N ARG A 207 23.62 -25.95 31.10
CA ARG A 207 24.64 -25.08 31.71
C ARG A 207 24.93 -23.85 30.86
N ARG A 208 24.98 -23.99 29.53
CA ARG A 208 25.12 -22.85 28.60
C ARG A 208 23.93 -21.91 28.71
N GLY A 209 22.70 -22.44 28.73
CA GLY A 209 21.48 -21.67 28.92
C GLY A 209 21.49 -20.89 30.23
N LEU A 210 21.80 -21.54 31.34
CA LEU A 210 21.93 -20.90 32.66
C LEU A 210 23.02 -19.82 32.69
N ALA A 211 24.16 -20.05 32.04
CA ALA A 211 25.21 -19.04 31.96
C ALA A 211 24.77 -17.81 31.16
N LEU A 212 24.01 -17.99 30.07
CA LEU A 212 23.45 -16.91 29.28
C LEU A 212 22.39 -16.12 30.05
N THR A 213 21.46 -16.80 30.73
CA THR A 213 20.45 -16.12 31.55
C THR A 213 21.09 -15.31 32.68
N LEU A 214 22.11 -15.84 33.34
CA LEU A 214 22.88 -15.11 34.36
C LEU A 214 23.60 -13.88 33.78
N ARG A 215 24.11 -13.95 32.54
CA ARG A 215 24.70 -12.77 31.86
C ARG A 215 23.65 -11.71 31.51
N VAL A 216 22.48 -12.12 31.04
CA VAL A 216 21.37 -11.20 30.77
C VAL A 216 20.89 -10.55 32.07
N LEU A 217 20.70 -11.32 33.14
CA LEU A 217 20.37 -10.78 34.47
C LEU A 217 21.43 -9.78 34.95
N ARG A 218 22.72 -10.08 34.74
CA ARG A 218 23.81 -9.14 35.06
C ARG A 218 23.71 -7.86 34.25
N ALA A 219 23.42 -7.94 32.95
CA ALA A 219 23.26 -6.75 32.10
C ALA A 219 22.09 -5.87 32.55
N ILE A 220 20.95 -6.48 32.91
CA ILE A 220 19.79 -5.79 33.46
C ILE A 220 20.13 -5.15 34.81
N GLY A 221 20.83 -5.86 35.70
CA GLY A 221 21.25 -5.33 36.99
C GLY A 221 22.18 -4.12 36.88
N VAL A 222 23.06 -4.09 35.87
CA VAL A 222 23.92 -2.93 35.59
C VAL A 222 23.11 -1.73 35.07
N GLN A 223 22.12 -1.96 34.22
CA GLN A 223 21.23 -0.89 33.73
C GLN A 223 20.36 -0.31 34.86
N GLY A 224 19.82 -1.16 35.73
CA GLY A 224 19.05 -0.74 36.91
C GLY A 224 19.88 0.06 37.93
N ALA A 225 21.17 -0.23 38.05
CA ALA A 225 22.09 0.51 38.93
C ALA A 225 22.50 1.89 38.35
N ASN A 226 22.57 2.03 37.03
CA ASN A 226 22.92 3.29 36.36
C ASN A 226 21.75 4.29 36.26
N GLY A 227 20.54 3.90 36.69
CA GLY A 227 19.36 4.77 36.76
C GLY A 227 19.19 5.53 38.08
N GLN A 228 20.12 5.41 39.03
CA GLN A 228 20.12 6.18 40.29
C GLN A 228 21.14 7.33 40.23
N PRO A 229 20.78 8.57 40.62
CA PRO A 229 21.76 9.64 40.74
C PRO A 229 22.75 9.28 41.84
N VAL A 230 24.03 9.16 41.46
CA VAL A 230 25.14 8.95 42.39
C VAL A 230 25.13 10.10 43.41
N PRO A 231 24.98 9.85 44.73
CA PRO A 231 25.10 10.93 45.70
C PRO A 231 26.55 11.42 45.70
N ALA A 232 26.72 12.72 45.45
CA ALA A 232 28.01 13.37 45.56
C ALA A 232 28.55 13.20 46.98
N LYS A 233 29.71 12.55 47.11
CA LYS A 233 30.47 12.57 48.36
C LYS A 233 30.93 14.01 48.62
N SER A 234 30.47 14.59 49.72
CA SER A 234 31.11 15.70 50.44
C SER A 234 31.66 15.17 51.75
#